data_AF-A0A7J9CN03-F1
#
_entry.id   AF-A0A7J9CN03-F1
#
_cell.length_a   1.000
_cell.length_b   1.000
_cell.length_c   1.000
_cell.angle_alpha   90.00
_cell.angle_beta   90.00
_cell.angle_gamma   90.00
#
_symmetry.space_group_name_H-M   'P 1'
#
loop_
_entity.id
_entity.type
_entity.pdbx_description
1 polymer ?
#
loop_
_entity_poly.entity_id
_entity_poly.type
_entity_poly.pdbx_seq_one_letter_code
_entity_poly.pdbx_strand_id
1 'polypeptide(L)' 'MGIKGLTKLLADNASKAMKEQKLESYFGRKIAIDASMSIYQF' A
#
# COMPACT_ATOMS: atom_id res chain seq x y z
N MET A 1 -7.01 -10.20 -3.73
CA MET A 1 -6.08 -10.80 -4.72
C MET A 1 -5.21 -9.70 -5.31
N GLY A 2 -3.96 -9.97 -5.71
CA GLY A 2 -3.03 -8.95 -6.20
C GLY A 2 -2.10 -9.46 -7.31
N ILE A 3 -1.19 -8.60 -7.77
CA ILE A 3 -0.21 -8.95 -8.81
C ILE A 3 0.99 -9.67 -8.18
N LYS A 4 1.15 -10.95 -8.51
CA LYS A 4 2.24 -11.79 -7.97
C LYS A 4 3.61 -11.16 -8.30
N GLY A 5 4.42 -10.92 -7.28
CA GLY A 5 5.80 -10.43 -7.43
C GLY A 5 5.96 -8.93 -7.69
N LEU A 6 4.87 -8.16 -7.77
CA LEU A 6 4.96 -6.72 -8.07
C LEU A 6 5.80 -5.95 -7.04
N THR A 7 5.63 -6.25 -5.74
CA THR A 7 6.40 -5.60 -4.68
C THR A 7 7.91 -5.79 -4.85
N LYS A 8 8.34 -7.01 -5.18
CA LYS A 8 9.77 -7.30 -5.42
C LYS A 8 10.27 -6.58 -6.66
N LEU A 9 9.51 -6.62 -7.76
CA LEU A 9 9.88 -5.92 -8.99
C LEU A 9 10.11 -4.42 -8.76
N LEU A 10 9.21 -3.77 -8.01
CA LEU A 10 9.33 -2.35 -7.65
C LEU A 10 10.51 -2.10 -6.70
N ALA A 11 10.77 -2.98 -5.74
CA ALA A 11 11.93 -2.87 -4.87
C ALA A 11 13.24 -2.90 -5.65
N ASP A 12 13.37 -3.83 -6.60
CA ASP A 12 14.61 -4.06 -7.35
C ASP A 12 14.86 -2.97 -8.42
N ASN A 13 13.80 -2.46 -9.06
CA ASN A 13 13.95 -1.61 -10.26
C ASN A 13 13.44 -0.16 -10.08
N ALA A 14 12.61 0.11 -9.07
CA ALA A 14 11.92 1.39 -8.89
C ALA A 14 11.74 1.77 -7.42
N SER A 15 12.75 1.54 -6.58
CA SER A 15 12.67 1.75 -5.12
C SER A 15 12.19 3.14 -4.71
N LYS A 16 12.51 4.17 -5.50
CA LYS A 16 12.05 5.57 -5.29
C LYS A 16 10.53 5.76 -5.37
N ALA A 17 9.80 4.82 -5.97
CA ALA A 17 8.34 4.86 -6.03
C ALA A 17 7.68 4.42 -4.71
N MET A 18 8.41 3.74 -3.83
CA MET A 18 7.91 3.30 -2.52
C MET A 18 8.37 4.26 -1.43
N LYS A 19 7.44 4.70 -0.58
CA LYS A 19 7.73 5.62 0.53
C LYS A 19 7.10 5.07 1.80
N GLU A 20 7.92 4.87 2.82
CA GLU A 20 7.46 4.56 4.17
C GLU A 20 7.22 5.88 4.92
N GLN A 21 6.03 6.01 5.50
CA GLN A 21 5.66 7.18 6.28
C GLN A 21 4.84 6.73 7.49
N LYS A 22 5.00 7.45 8.61
CA LYS A 22 4.20 7.19 9.82
C LYS A 22 2.74 7.56 9.59
N LEU A 23 1.82 6.92 10.30
CA LEU A 23 0.38 7.13 10.13
C LEU A 23 -0.04 8.59 10.38
N GLU A 24 0.61 9.28 11.31
CA GLU A 24 0.33 10.67 11.67
C GLU A 24 0.54 11.62 10.48
N SER A 25 1.42 11.27 9.54
CA SER A 25 1.64 12.06 8.32
C SER A 25 0.42 12.12 7.40
N TYR A 26 -0.56 11.23 7.60
CA TYR A 26 -1.80 11.18 6.86
C TYR A 26 -2.99 11.84 7.58
N PHE A 27 -2.78 12.46 8.75
CA PHE A 27 -3.85 13.16 9.47
C PHE A 27 -4.55 14.21 8.58
N GLY A 28 -5.87 14.27 8.65
CA GLY A 28 -6.69 15.17 7.83
C GLY A 28 -6.85 14.78 6.36
N ARG A 29 -6.25 13.67 5.90
CA ARG A 29 -6.46 13.14 4.55
C ARG A 29 -7.69 12.23 4.52
N LYS A 30 -8.51 12.37 3.47
CA LYS A 30 -9.56 11.40 3.15
C LYS A 30 -8.94 10.29 2.30
N ILE A 31 -9.13 9.04 2.70
CA ILE A 31 -8.61 7.85 2.03
C ILE A 31 -9.77 6.90 1.79
N ALA A 32 -9.89 6.38 0.57
CA ALA A 32 -10.84 5.32 0.26
C ALA A 32 -10.25 3.96 0.65
N ILE A 33 -11.03 3.16 1.37
CA ILE A 33 -10.62 1.83 1.84
C ILE A 33 -11.44 0.78 1.07
N ASP A 34 -10.77 -0.25 0.57
CA ASP A 34 -11.43 -1.43 0.02
C ASP A 34 -11.90 -2.34 1.16
N ALA A 35 -13.18 -2.23 1.50
CA ALA A 35 -13.79 -3.01 2.58
C ALA A 35 -13.76 -4.52 2.31
N SER A 36 -13.86 -4.96 1.06
CA SER A 36 -13.92 -6.38 0.73
C SER A 36 -12.59 -7.07 1.06
N MET A 37 -11.48 -6.42 0.70
CA MET A 37 -10.14 -6.89 1.02
C MET A 37 -9.86 -6.85 2.51
N SER A 38 -10.29 -5.79 3.21
CA SER A 38 -10.14 -5.71 4.66
C SER A 38 -10.91 -6.83 5.37
N ILE A 39 -12.19 -7.04 5.03
CA ILE A 39 -13.02 -8.09 5.64
C ILE A 39 -12.46 -9.49 5.38
N TYR A 40 -11.95 -9.77 4.18
CA TYR A 40 -11.33 -11.06 3.88
C TYR A 40 -10.01 -11.30 4.64
N GLN A 41 -9.27 -10.22 4.97
CA GLN A 41 -8.00 -10.30 5.67
C GLN A 41 -8.16 -10.42 7.20
N PHE A 42 -9.28 -9.95 7.76
CA PHE A 42 -9.60 -10.08 9.18
C PHE A 42 -9.95 -11.53 9.54
#